data_AF-A0A834GWV9-F1
#
_entry.id   AF-A0A834GWV9-F1
#
_cell.length_a   1.000
_cell.length_b   1.000
_cell.length_c   1.000
_cell.angle_alpha   90.00
_cell.angle_beta   90.00
_cell.angle_gamma   90.00
#
_symmetry.space_group_name_H-M   'P 1'
#
loop_
_entity.id
_entity.type
_entity.pdbx_description
1 polymer ?
#
loop_
_entity_poly.entity_id
_entity_poly.type
_entity_poly.pdbx_seq_one_letter_code
_entity_poly.pdbx_strand_id
1 'polypeptide(L)'
;MAQSSNTSSVNPEEIIGSEFFARQRVDLTKNNGGFTATNVNGKVMFNFTFNDPHIFLNAARKPLVTLKHETSTARWQVFRGDKTQLNKLLFSVVESTHDVFLAKSKVCDFKIQGEWVDQSLTISPMHGNPPRMIAQMHRNYGNKKDIITVHPNEDYPAVDCAFIVALVVVLEKI
;
A
#
# COMPACT_ATOMS: atom_id res chain seq x y z
N MET A 1 -36.02 8.65 -24.32
CA MET A 1 -36.03 8.15 -22.92
C MET A 1 -34.58 8.04 -22.49
N ALA A 2 -34.14 8.94 -21.62
CA ALA A 2 -32.75 9.00 -21.15
C ALA A 2 -32.53 7.89 -20.13
N GLN A 3 -31.52 7.04 -20.34
CA GLN A 3 -31.05 6.09 -19.32
C GLN A 3 -29.97 6.77 -18.48
N SER A 4 -30.19 6.74 -17.17
CA SER A 4 -29.37 7.35 -16.13
C SER A 4 -27.90 6.94 -16.21
N SER A 5 -27.04 7.95 -16.26
CA SER A 5 -25.63 7.84 -15.91
C SER A 5 -25.51 7.61 -14.40
N ASN A 6 -25.11 6.40 -13.99
CA ASN A 6 -24.62 6.16 -12.64
C ASN A 6 -23.27 6.88 -12.50
N THR A 7 -23.28 8.08 -11.92
CA THR A 7 -22.08 8.73 -11.42
C THR A 7 -21.67 8.02 -10.12
N SER A 8 -20.86 6.97 -10.25
CA SER A 8 -20.16 6.40 -9.11
C SER A 8 -19.27 7.49 -8.51
N SER A 9 -19.72 8.06 -7.39
CA SER A 9 -18.89 8.91 -6.54
C SER A 9 -17.65 8.08 -6.17
N VAL A 10 -16.50 8.46 -6.74
CA VAL A 10 -15.22 7.78 -6.53
C VAL A 10 -14.78 8.10 -5.11
N ASN A 11 -15.31 7.35 -4.15
CA ASN A 11 -14.73 7.29 -2.83
C ASN A 11 -13.36 6.63 -2.96
N PRO A 12 -12.29 7.19 -2.38
CA PRO A 12 -10.99 6.53 -2.35
C PRO A 12 -11.18 5.14 -1.71
N GLU A 13 -10.69 4.10 -2.39
CA GLU A 13 -10.89 2.72 -1.96
C GLU A 13 -10.17 2.50 -0.63
N GLU A 14 -10.94 2.37 0.46
CA GLU A 14 -10.40 2.07 1.78
C GLU A 14 -9.97 0.60 1.84
N ILE A 15 -8.67 0.36 1.91
CA ILE A 15 -8.12 -1.00 1.95
C ILE A 15 -7.79 -1.41 3.39
N ILE A 16 -7.01 -0.62 4.12
CA ILE A 16 -6.61 -0.89 5.51
C ILE A 16 -7.36 0.00 6.49
N GLY A 17 -7.45 1.31 6.24
CA GLY A 17 -8.19 2.22 7.11
C GLY A 17 -8.17 3.66 6.59
N SER A 18 -9.34 4.31 6.57
CA SER A 18 -9.50 5.67 6.07
C SER A 18 -8.81 6.72 6.95
N GLU A 19 -8.46 6.37 8.18
CA GLU A 19 -7.62 7.18 9.06
C GLU A 19 -6.17 7.35 8.55
N PHE A 20 -5.73 6.51 7.61
CA PHE A 20 -4.38 6.57 7.00
C PHE A 20 -4.36 7.23 5.63
N PHE A 21 -5.45 7.88 5.23
CA PHE A 21 -5.54 8.55 3.95
C PHE A 21 -4.65 9.79 3.87
N ALA A 22 -3.69 9.76 2.94
CA ALA A 22 -2.99 10.94 2.48
C ALA A 22 -3.77 11.58 1.33
N ARG A 23 -4.18 12.85 1.51
CA ARG A 23 -4.83 13.70 0.48
C ARG A 23 -3.88 14.67 -0.19
N GLN A 24 -2.60 14.55 0.16
CA GLN A 24 -1.51 15.35 -0.37
C GLN A 24 -0.27 14.47 -0.45
N ARG A 25 0.77 14.95 -1.12
CA ARG A 25 2.04 14.25 -1.17
C ARG A 25 2.58 13.99 0.24
N VAL A 26 2.98 12.74 0.47
CA VAL A 26 3.54 12.25 1.73
C VAL A 26 4.75 11.37 1.40
N ASP A 27 5.84 11.57 2.11
CA ASP A 27 7.03 10.75 2.00
C ASP A 27 7.04 9.75 3.16
N LEU A 28 7.04 8.45 2.84
CA LEU A 28 7.18 7.35 3.78
C LEU A 28 8.67 7.00 3.90
N THR A 29 9.30 7.39 4.98
CA THR A 29 10.72 7.12 5.24
C THR A 29 10.86 5.84 6.06
N LYS A 30 11.58 4.84 5.53
CA LYS A 30 11.91 3.62 6.26
C LYS A 30 12.96 3.89 7.34
N ASN A 31 12.73 3.34 8.53
CA ASN A 31 13.63 3.37 9.69
C ASN A 31 13.82 1.93 10.22
N ASN A 32 14.72 1.70 11.20
CA ASN A 32 15.14 0.37 11.72
C ASN A 32 14.03 -0.53 12.32
N GLY A 33 12.75 -0.19 12.20
CA GLY A 33 11.63 -1.03 12.62
C GLY A 33 10.27 -0.49 12.19
N GLY A 34 10.24 0.35 11.14
CA GLY A 34 9.02 1.06 10.78
C GLY A 34 9.13 1.99 9.58
N PHE A 35 8.03 2.70 9.34
CA PHE A 35 7.91 3.79 8.37
C PHE A 35 7.33 5.02 9.06
N THR A 36 7.92 6.18 8.80
CA THR A 36 7.38 7.47 9.21
C THR A 36 6.87 8.21 7.99
N ALA A 37 5.59 8.56 8.01
CA ALA A 37 4.93 9.33 6.96
C ALA A 37 5.05 10.82 7.27
N THR A 38 5.73 11.58 6.44
CA THR A 38 5.86 13.04 6.58
C THR A 38 5.24 13.75 5.40
N ASN A 39 4.50 14.83 5.67
CA ASN A 39 3.99 15.67 4.60
C ASN A 39 5.07 16.58 4.01
N VAL A 40 4.73 17.33 2.95
CA VAL A 40 5.65 18.27 2.26
C VAL A 40 6.28 19.34 3.16
N ASN A 41 5.69 19.63 4.32
CA ASN A 41 6.22 20.58 5.30
C ASN A 41 7.12 19.91 6.36
N GLY A 42 7.40 18.61 6.21
CA GLY A 42 8.16 17.82 7.20
C GLY A 42 7.36 17.44 8.45
N LYS A 43 6.05 17.71 8.49
CA LYS A 43 5.20 17.32 9.62
C LYS A 43 4.89 15.82 9.53
N VAL A 44 5.17 15.10 10.61
CA VAL A 44 4.79 13.69 10.75
C VAL A 44 3.26 13.56 10.77
N MET A 45 2.73 12.71 9.89
CA MET A 45 1.32 12.37 9.78
C MET A 45 1.02 11.01 10.42
N PHE A 46 1.85 10.01 10.13
CA PHE A 46 1.65 8.63 10.58
C PHE A 46 2.99 7.98 10.94
N ASN A 47 2.95 7.02 11.87
CA ASN A 47 4.09 6.18 12.20
C ASN A 47 3.66 4.72 12.21
N PHE A 48 4.23 3.92 11.33
CA PHE A 48 4.01 2.50 11.26
C PHE A 48 5.21 1.79 11.85
N THR A 49 5.02 0.96 12.85
CA THR A 49 6.06 0.03 13.30
C THR A 49 5.72 -1.35 12.79
N PHE A 50 6.69 -2.09 12.29
CA PHE A 50 6.48 -3.45 11.83
C PHE A 50 7.37 -4.40 12.62
N ASN A 51 6.85 -5.58 12.89
CA ASN A 51 7.62 -6.72 13.36
C ASN A 51 7.05 -7.95 12.66
N ASP A 52 7.87 -8.82 12.10
CA ASP A 52 7.35 -9.99 11.39
C ASP A 52 6.42 -10.82 12.32
N PRO A 53 5.14 -11.11 11.95
CA PRO A 53 4.42 -10.83 10.68
C PRO A 53 3.41 -9.66 10.68
N HIS A 54 3.48 -8.73 11.62
CA HIS A 54 2.47 -7.71 11.87
C HIS A 54 2.95 -6.27 11.59
N ILE A 55 2.00 -5.41 11.21
CA ILE A 55 2.18 -3.95 11.13
C ILE A 55 1.32 -3.28 12.21
N PHE A 56 1.85 -2.25 12.85
CA PHE A 56 1.26 -1.57 14.02
C PHE A 56 1.36 -0.04 13.88
N LEU A 57 0.48 0.70 14.56
CA LEU A 57 0.47 2.18 14.56
C LEU A 57 0.93 2.82 15.88
N ASN A 58 0.76 2.16 17.04
CA ASN A 58 0.89 2.82 18.34
C ASN A 58 1.51 1.95 19.46
N ALA A 59 1.67 2.56 20.64
CA ALA A 59 2.31 1.98 21.81
C ALA A 59 1.63 0.69 22.34
N ALA A 60 0.33 0.53 22.11
CA ALA A 60 -0.39 -0.69 22.49
C ALA A 60 -0.02 -1.90 21.61
N ARG A 61 0.69 -1.67 20.48
CA ARG A 61 1.08 -2.72 19.52
C ARG A 61 -0.08 -3.64 19.17
N LYS A 62 -1.25 -3.06 18.88
CA LYS A 62 -2.38 -3.80 18.31
C LYS A 62 -2.16 -3.96 16.80
N PRO A 63 -2.18 -5.19 16.25
CA PRO A 63 -1.96 -5.39 14.83
C PRO A 63 -3.00 -4.66 13.99
N LEU A 64 -2.52 -3.86 13.05
CA LEU A 64 -3.34 -3.26 12.00
C LEU A 64 -3.59 -4.30 10.91
N VAL A 65 -2.52 -4.97 10.48
CA VAL A 65 -2.56 -6.11 9.56
C VAL A 65 -1.55 -7.19 9.93
N THR A 66 -1.83 -8.40 9.48
CA THR A 66 -0.97 -9.58 9.55
C THR A 66 -0.64 -10.06 8.14
N LEU A 67 0.63 -10.33 7.87
CA LEU A 67 1.11 -10.89 6.61
C LEU A 67 1.24 -12.41 6.74
N LYS A 68 0.82 -13.16 5.72
CA LYS A 68 0.98 -14.61 5.65
C LYS A 68 1.52 -14.99 4.29
N HIS A 69 2.53 -15.83 4.26
CA HIS A 69 2.99 -16.48 3.03
C HIS A 69 2.13 -17.70 2.72
N GLU A 70 1.51 -17.73 1.55
CA GLU A 70 0.71 -18.85 1.04
C GLU A 70 1.49 -19.56 -0.07
N THR A 71 2.39 -20.45 0.35
CA THR A 71 3.32 -21.19 -0.50
C THR A 71 2.63 -21.95 -1.63
N SER A 72 1.43 -22.49 -1.40
CA SER A 72 0.67 -23.25 -2.39
C SER A 72 0.30 -22.44 -3.63
N THR A 73 0.21 -21.11 -3.48
CA THR A 73 -0.17 -20.19 -4.57
C THR A 73 0.95 -19.22 -4.94
N ALA A 74 2.11 -19.27 -4.26
CA ALA A 74 3.19 -18.28 -4.35
C ALA A 74 2.68 -16.83 -4.18
N ARG A 75 1.92 -16.63 -3.09
CA ARG A 75 1.32 -15.32 -2.76
C ARG A 75 1.58 -14.94 -1.32
N TRP A 76 1.82 -13.65 -1.12
CA TRP A 76 1.68 -13.04 0.19
C TRP A 76 0.25 -12.53 0.37
N GLN A 77 -0.38 -12.90 1.47
CA GLN A 77 -1.73 -12.48 1.85
C GLN A 77 -1.66 -11.52 3.03
N VAL A 78 -2.46 -10.45 2.99
CA VAL A 78 -2.53 -9.45 4.04
C VAL A 78 -3.92 -9.43 4.63
N PHE A 79 -4.00 -9.65 5.94
CA PHE A 79 -5.25 -9.78 6.69
C PHE A 79 -5.42 -8.63 7.67
N ARG A 80 -6.66 -8.18 7.89
CA ARG A 80 -6.98 -7.16 8.89
C ARG A 80 -6.84 -7.71 10.31
N GLY A 81 -6.13 -6.96 11.15
CA GLY A 81 -5.89 -7.34 12.54
C GLY A 81 -4.83 -8.42 12.67
N ASP A 82 -5.04 -9.31 13.64
CA ASP A 82 -4.12 -10.36 14.12
C ASP A 82 -4.50 -11.77 13.65
N LYS A 83 -5.51 -11.89 12.76
CA LYS A 83 -6.09 -13.17 12.35
C LYS A 83 -6.00 -13.37 10.85
N THR A 84 -5.65 -14.59 10.45
CA THR A 84 -5.52 -14.99 9.03
C THR A 84 -6.77 -15.70 8.49
N GLN A 85 -7.95 -15.24 8.90
CA GLN A 85 -9.23 -15.80 8.43
C GLN A 85 -9.61 -15.20 7.07
N LEU A 86 -10.23 -15.98 6.18
CA LEU A 86 -10.58 -15.50 4.82
C LEU A 86 -11.46 -14.24 4.82
N ASN A 87 -12.38 -14.10 5.79
CA ASN A 87 -13.21 -12.90 5.94
C ASN A 87 -12.43 -11.65 6.43
N LYS A 88 -11.16 -11.81 6.80
CA LYS A 88 -10.23 -10.75 7.18
C LYS A 88 -9.22 -10.45 6.07
N LEU A 89 -9.19 -11.23 4.99
CA LEU A 89 -8.29 -10.95 3.86
C LEU A 89 -8.61 -9.55 3.31
N LEU A 90 -7.57 -8.73 3.13
CA LEU A 90 -7.67 -7.41 2.52
C LEU A 90 -7.19 -7.45 1.08
N PHE A 91 -6.00 -8.01 0.87
CA PHE A 91 -5.41 -8.18 -0.46
C PHE A 91 -4.36 -9.28 -0.47
N SER A 92 -3.89 -9.62 -1.66
CA SER A 92 -2.78 -10.53 -1.89
C SER A 92 -1.84 -10.00 -2.97
N VAL A 93 -0.57 -10.38 -2.91
CA VAL A 93 0.46 -10.04 -3.89
C VAL A 93 1.05 -11.33 -4.44
N VAL A 94 1.13 -11.44 -5.77
CA VAL A 94 1.79 -12.56 -6.45
C VAL A 94 3.29 -12.34 -6.45
N GLU A 95 4.08 -13.33 -6.02
CA GLU A 95 5.53 -13.21 -5.89
C GLU A 95 6.23 -12.90 -7.22
N SER A 96 5.89 -13.63 -8.28
CA SER A 96 6.59 -13.52 -9.56
C SER A 96 6.21 -12.30 -10.38
N THR A 97 4.96 -11.85 -10.31
CA THR A 97 4.44 -10.77 -11.15
C THR A 97 4.22 -9.46 -10.42
N HIS A 98 4.30 -9.47 -9.08
CA HIS A 98 3.96 -8.36 -8.20
C HIS A 98 2.56 -7.76 -8.47
N ASP A 99 1.65 -8.60 -8.97
CA ASP A 99 0.25 -8.22 -9.16
C ASP A 99 -0.47 -8.23 -7.81
N VAL A 100 -1.21 -7.16 -7.53
CA VAL A 100 -1.97 -6.99 -6.29
C VAL A 100 -3.45 -7.20 -6.58
N PHE A 101 -4.06 -8.06 -5.77
CA PHE A 101 -5.48 -8.39 -5.86
C PHE A 101 -6.15 -8.14 -4.52
N LEU A 102 -7.14 -7.26 -4.50
CA LEU A 102 -8.02 -7.05 -3.36
C LEU A 102 -8.86 -8.31 -3.11
N ALA A 103 -9.31 -8.52 -1.88
CA ALA A 103 -9.86 -9.80 -1.42
C ALA A 103 -11.05 -10.35 -2.22
N LYS A 104 -11.80 -9.49 -2.92
CA LYS A 104 -12.97 -9.88 -3.73
C LYS A 104 -12.73 -9.77 -5.24
N SER A 105 -11.55 -9.31 -5.64
CA SER A 105 -11.22 -9.07 -7.04
C SER A 105 -10.70 -10.35 -7.70
N LYS A 106 -11.16 -10.59 -8.93
CA LYS A 106 -10.69 -11.70 -9.79
C LYS A 106 -9.62 -11.27 -10.79
N VAL A 107 -9.40 -9.96 -10.91
CA VAL A 107 -8.43 -9.32 -11.79
C VAL A 107 -7.47 -8.50 -10.95
N CYS A 108 -6.31 -8.15 -11.52
CA CYS A 108 -5.31 -7.32 -10.85
C CYS A 108 -5.88 -5.91 -10.62
N ASP A 109 -5.86 -5.42 -9.38
CA ASP A 109 -6.36 -4.10 -8.99
C ASP A 109 -5.22 -3.07 -8.95
N PHE A 110 -4.01 -3.48 -8.55
CA PHE A 110 -2.82 -2.65 -8.58
C PHE A 110 -1.64 -3.41 -9.16
N LYS A 111 -0.86 -2.71 -9.97
CA LYS A 111 0.41 -3.22 -10.49
C LYS A 111 1.56 -2.54 -9.79
N ILE A 112 2.51 -3.37 -9.38
CA ILE A 112 3.83 -2.92 -8.95
C ILE A 112 4.77 -3.14 -10.13
N GLN A 113 5.43 -2.08 -10.59
CA GLN A 113 6.36 -2.12 -11.72
C GLN A 113 7.70 -1.54 -11.34
N GLY A 114 8.75 -1.95 -12.05
CA GLY A 114 10.13 -1.60 -11.78
C GLY A 114 10.84 -2.69 -10.98
N GLU A 115 12.08 -2.44 -10.63
CA GLU A 115 12.87 -3.37 -9.84
C GLU A 115 13.19 -2.79 -8.47
N TRP A 116 13.11 -3.64 -7.44
CA TRP A 116 13.53 -3.27 -6.09
C TRP A 116 15.02 -2.88 -6.06
N VAL A 117 15.85 -3.59 -6.84
CA VAL A 117 17.30 -3.36 -6.95
C VAL A 117 17.60 -2.01 -7.62
N ASP A 118 16.92 -1.73 -8.74
CA ASP A 118 17.08 -0.50 -9.52
C ASP A 118 16.29 0.69 -8.95
N GLN A 119 15.61 0.50 -7.81
CA GLN A 119 15.01 1.58 -7.02
C GLN A 119 14.01 2.42 -7.81
N SER A 120 13.29 1.76 -8.72
CA SER A 120 12.34 2.37 -9.65
C SER A 120 10.92 1.85 -9.41
N LEU A 121 10.65 1.30 -8.21
CA LEU A 121 9.36 0.70 -7.92
C LEU A 121 8.25 1.74 -7.91
N THR A 122 7.22 1.44 -8.69
CA THR A 122 6.03 2.27 -8.87
C THR A 122 4.80 1.43 -8.57
N ILE A 123 3.82 2.04 -7.93
CA ILE A 123 2.54 1.41 -7.61
C ILE A 123 1.46 2.19 -8.34
N SER A 124 0.71 1.50 -9.17
CA SER A 124 -0.36 2.11 -9.98
C SER A 124 -1.64 1.26 -9.88
N PRO A 125 -2.82 1.88 -9.68
CA PRO A 125 -4.08 1.20 -9.86
C PRO A 125 -4.23 0.78 -11.34
N MET A 126 -4.85 -0.37 -11.58
CA MET A 126 -5.18 -0.85 -12.93
C MET A 126 -6.44 -0.20 -13.51
N HIS A 127 -7.19 0.51 -12.67
CA HIS A 127 -8.29 1.36 -13.10
C HIS A 127 -7.76 2.76 -13.47
N GLY A 128 -8.17 3.27 -14.63
CA GLY A 128 -7.71 4.54 -15.20
C GLY A 128 -7.11 4.36 -16.59
N ASN A 129 -7.34 5.32 -17.49
CA ASN A 129 -6.79 5.28 -18.85
C ASN A 129 -6.18 6.65 -19.22
N PRO A 130 -4.84 6.82 -19.14
CA PRO A 130 -3.85 5.82 -18.71
C PRO A 130 -3.85 5.60 -17.18
N PRO A 131 -3.38 4.44 -16.69
CA PRO A 131 -3.11 4.22 -15.28
C PRO A 131 -2.16 5.29 -14.73
N ARG A 132 -2.52 5.90 -13.60
CA ARG A 132 -1.71 6.94 -12.95
C ARG A 132 -1.11 6.41 -11.65
N MET A 133 0.20 6.48 -11.55
CA MET A 133 0.95 6.09 -10.36
C MET A 133 0.47 6.82 -9.10
N ILE A 134 0.36 6.08 -8.00
CA ILE A 134 -0.04 6.60 -6.68
C ILE A 134 1.08 6.52 -5.65
N ALA A 135 2.14 5.74 -5.91
CA ALA A 135 3.34 5.74 -5.09
C ALA A 135 4.59 5.37 -5.89
N GLN A 136 5.72 5.93 -5.48
CA GLN A 136 7.04 5.69 -6.07
C GLN A 136 8.10 5.53 -4.98
N MET A 137 8.91 4.48 -5.07
CA MET A 137 10.09 4.32 -4.23
C MET A 137 11.27 5.09 -4.83
N HIS A 138 11.99 5.83 -3.98
CA HIS A 138 13.25 6.48 -4.28
C HIS A 138 14.21 6.20 -3.12
N ARG A 139 15.41 5.71 -3.40
CA ARG A 139 16.47 5.62 -2.39
C ARG A 139 17.39 6.82 -2.51
N ASN A 140 17.58 7.55 -1.42
CA ASN A 140 18.57 8.62 -1.38
C ASN A 140 19.94 8.02 -1.05
N TYR A 141 20.80 7.87 -2.07
CA TYR A 141 22.15 7.31 -1.95
C TYR A 141 23.03 8.01 -0.90
N GLY A 142 22.82 9.32 -0.68
CA GLY A 142 23.61 10.08 0.30
C GLY A 142 23.33 9.68 1.75
N ASN A 143 22.09 9.29 2.05
CA ASN A 143 21.65 8.97 3.41
C ASN A 143 21.27 7.50 3.61
N LYS A 144 21.38 6.66 2.57
CA LYS A 144 20.97 5.24 2.55
C LYS A 144 19.55 5.00 3.09
N LYS A 145 18.64 5.95 2.87
CA LYS A 145 17.23 5.84 3.29
C LYS A 145 16.35 5.48 2.10
N ASP A 146 15.51 4.49 2.32
CA ASP A 146 14.40 4.15 1.43
C ASP A 146 13.24 5.09 1.72
N ILE A 147 12.86 5.88 0.70
CA ILE A 147 11.75 6.82 0.77
C ILE A 147 10.72 6.39 -0.26
N ILE A 148 9.48 6.21 0.16
CA ILE A 148 8.36 5.97 -0.75
C ILE A 148 7.52 7.24 -0.78
N THR A 149 7.50 7.92 -1.91
CA THR A 149 6.63 9.07 -2.12
C THR A 149 5.25 8.58 -2.51
N VAL A 150 4.24 8.98 -1.75
CA VAL A 150 2.83 8.78 -2.07
C VAL A 150 2.30 10.02 -2.79
N HIS A 151 1.65 9.79 -3.94
CA HIS A 151 1.17 10.80 -4.87
C HIS A 151 -0.35 10.67 -5.10
N PRO A 152 -1.18 11.22 -4.20
CA PRO A 152 -2.60 11.39 -4.50
C PRO A 152 -2.75 12.25 -5.77
N ASN A 153 -3.73 11.93 -6.60
CA ASN A 153 -4.00 12.58 -7.89
C ASN A 153 -5.51 12.75 -8.10
N GLU A 154 -5.93 13.30 -9.24
CA GLU A 154 -7.36 13.58 -9.50
C GLU A 154 -8.23 12.31 -9.51
N ASP A 155 -7.67 11.18 -9.95
CA ASP A 155 -8.38 9.89 -10.03
C ASP A 155 -8.33 9.13 -8.69
N TYR A 156 -7.28 9.36 -7.90
CA TYR A 156 -7.05 8.83 -6.56
C TYR A 156 -6.77 9.99 -5.57
N PRO A 157 -7.80 10.76 -5.16
CA PRO A 157 -7.63 11.97 -4.37
C PRO A 157 -7.20 11.70 -2.92
N ALA A 158 -7.30 10.44 -2.48
CA ALA A 158 -6.72 9.99 -1.24
C ALA A 158 -6.13 8.58 -1.39
N VAL A 159 -4.95 8.37 -0.81
CA VAL A 159 -4.24 7.09 -0.85
C VAL A 159 -4.04 6.58 0.57
N ASP A 160 -4.38 5.31 0.82
CA ASP A 160 -4.16 4.64 2.11
C ASP A 160 -2.66 4.37 2.32
N CYS A 161 -2.01 5.18 3.18
CA CYS A 161 -0.58 5.02 3.46
C CYS A 161 -0.27 3.69 4.14
N ALA A 162 -1.19 3.13 4.94
CA ALA A 162 -0.96 1.83 5.56
C ALA A 162 -0.94 0.73 4.49
N PHE A 163 -1.80 0.82 3.48
CA PHE A 163 -1.78 -0.09 2.33
C PHE A 163 -0.45 -0.03 1.59
N ILE A 164 0.04 1.17 1.27
CA ILE A 164 1.34 1.33 0.61
C ILE A 164 2.47 0.73 1.46
N VAL A 165 2.49 0.99 2.78
CA VAL A 165 3.47 0.39 3.69
C VAL A 165 3.38 -1.14 3.70
N ALA A 166 2.17 -1.69 3.73
CA ALA A 166 1.97 -3.15 3.72
C ALA A 166 2.48 -3.79 2.42
N LEU A 167 2.29 -3.14 1.27
CA LEU A 167 2.87 -3.59 0.00
C LEU A 167 4.40 -3.60 0.04
N VAL A 168 5.02 -2.50 0.50
CA VAL A 168 6.48 -2.40 0.61
C VAL A 168 7.04 -3.49 1.52
N VAL A 169 6.41 -3.75 2.68
CA VAL A 169 6.85 -4.82 3.59
C VAL A 169 6.67 -6.21 2.97
N VAL A 170 5.64 -6.43 2.15
CA VAL A 170 5.51 -7.69 1.40
C VAL A 170 6.62 -7.84 0.37
N LEU A 171 6.93 -6.80 -0.40
CA LEU A 171 7.99 -6.81 -1.40
C LEU A 171 9.37 -7.10 -0.80
N GLU A 172 9.65 -6.63 0.42
CA GLU A 172 10.91 -6.93 1.12
C GLU A 172 11.08 -8.40 1.51
N LYS A 173 9.99 -9.19 1.49
CA LYS A 173 9.99 -10.61 1.83
C LYS A 173 9.95 -11.54 0.61
N ILE A 174 9.82 -10.99 -0.59
CA ILE A 174 9.90 -11.71 -1.87
C ILE A 174 11.37 -11.72 -2.31
#